data_AF-A0A1R3U209-F1
#
_entry.id   AF-A0A1R3U209-F1
#
_cell.length_a   1.000
_cell.length_b   1.000
_cell.length_c   1.000
_cell.angle_alpha   90.00
_cell.angle_beta   90.00
_cell.angle_gamma   90.00
#
_symmetry.space_group_name_H-M   'P 1'
#
loop_
_entity.id
_entity.type
_entity.pdbx_description
1 polymer ?
#
loop_
_entity_poly.entity_id
_entity_poly.type
_entity_poly.pdbx_seq_one_letter_code
_entity_poly.pdbx_strand_id
1 'polypeptide(L)'
;MATNKTDANDADGLAHLAEVGFFREVRVKGFDSMLARTLVAARTRLVHMATELSNQIRGIMKTFGLVVPAGKGSVFEKNVRNLLSGHDGLAHILLPLLDAWTGLRTRAAELGRRLLADARASQACRLLMAISPDAEIVICAGFSTKQRRSFSRAAQKRAIYEHGGFNSVNA
;
A
#
# COMPACT_ATOMS: atom_id res chain seq x y z
N MET A 1 7.89 44.69 5.97
CA MET A 1 8.81 44.01 5.02
C MET A 1 8.49 42.53 5.06
N ALA A 2 8.11 41.95 3.93
CA ALA A 2 7.72 40.54 3.86
C ALA A 2 8.95 39.66 4.16
N THR A 3 8.92 38.98 5.32
CA THR A 3 9.92 37.99 5.69
C THR A 3 9.87 36.88 4.64
N ASN A 4 10.95 36.77 3.88
CA ASN A 4 11.06 35.76 2.85
C ASN A 4 10.92 34.37 3.51
N LYS A 5 10.20 33.46 2.84
CA LYS A 5 10.01 32.10 3.35
C LYS A 5 11.38 31.40 3.36
N THR A 6 11.89 31.15 4.55
CA THR A 6 13.14 30.45 4.78
C THR A 6 12.88 29.38 5.83
N ASP A 7 13.58 28.24 5.71
CA ASP A 7 13.44 27.15 6.68
C ASP A 7 13.80 27.59 8.11
N ALA A 8 14.67 28.59 8.26
CA ALA A 8 15.00 29.21 9.54
C ALA A 8 13.81 29.97 10.14
N ASN A 9 13.16 30.86 9.37
CA ASN A 9 11.99 31.61 9.83
C ASN A 9 10.79 30.68 10.10
N ASP A 10 10.62 29.62 9.31
CA ASP A 10 9.58 28.61 9.51
C ASP A 10 9.84 27.80 10.79
N ALA A 11 11.11 27.43 11.08
CA ALA A 11 11.48 26.73 12.29
C ALA A 11 11.28 27.59 13.55
N ASP A 12 11.65 28.86 13.51
CA ASP A 12 11.46 29.81 14.61
C ASP A 12 9.97 30.07 14.88
N GLY A 13 9.17 30.22 13.81
CA GLY A 13 7.71 30.34 13.93
C GLY A 13 7.07 29.12 14.60
N LEU A 14 7.51 27.92 14.24
CA LEU A 14 7.04 26.67 14.87
C LEU A 14 7.54 26.52 16.31
N ALA A 15 8.75 26.99 16.63
CA ALA A 15 9.28 26.98 17.99
C ALA A 15 8.47 27.89 18.91
N HIS A 16 8.13 29.09 18.45
CA HIS A 16 7.30 30.03 19.20
C HIS A 16 5.89 29.48 19.45
N LEU A 17 5.27 28.85 18.43
CA LEU A 17 3.97 28.19 18.57
C LEU A 17 3.98 27.03 19.58
N ALA A 18 5.10 26.29 19.66
CA ALA A 18 5.27 25.23 20.65
C ALA A 18 5.44 25.78 22.08
N GLU A 19 6.17 26.90 22.22
CA GLU A 19 6.42 27.57 23.51
C GLU A 19 5.14 28.14 24.12
N VAL A 20 4.26 28.75 23.31
CA VAL A 20 2.94 29.25 23.77
C VAL A 20 1.89 28.15 23.95
N GLY A 21 2.29 26.88 23.88
CA GLY A 21 1.40 25.73 24.05
C GLY A 21 0.38 25.54 22.92
N PHE A 22 0.51 26.26 21.81
CA PHE A 22 -0.37 26.16 20.65
C PHE A 22 0.04 25.00 19.74
N PHE A 23 0.13 23.81 20.33
CA PHE A 23 0.40 22.58 19.61
C PHE A 23 -0.42 21.44 20.19
N ARG A 24 -0.74 20.46 19.34
CA ARG A 24 -1.28 19.17 19.75
C ARG A 24 -0.21 18.14 19.50
N GLU A 25 0.09 17.29 20.50
CA GLU A 25 0.99 16.17 20.27
C GLU A 25 0.35 15.22 19.25
N VAL A 26 0.95 15.14 18.06
CA VAL A 26 0.53 14.21 17.00
C VAL A 26 1.59 13.12 16.89
N ARG A 27 1.15 11.87 16.95
CA ARG A 27 2.04 10.71 16.92
C ARG A 27 2.67 10.55 15.54
N VAL A 28 3.99 10.42 15.51
CA VAL A 28 4.71 10.07 14.29
C VAL A 28 4.37 8.62 13.93
N LYS A 29 4.06 8.40 12.66
CA LYS A 29 3.74 7.09 12.10
C LYS A 29 4.98 6.18 12.17
N GLY A 30 4.92 5.13 12.99
CA GLY A 30 6.01 4.15 13.09
C GLY A 30 6.31 3.47 11.75
N PHE A 31 7.57 3.08 11.54
CA PHE A 31 8.04 2.43 10.31
C PHE A 31 7.21 1.19 9.94
N ASP A 32 6.85 0.33 10.90
CA ASP A 32 6.00 -0.85 10.66
C ASP A 32 4.61 -0.48 10.13
N SER A 33 4.04 0.64 10.59
CA SER A 33 2.76 1.17 10.09
C SER A 33 2.87 1.71 8.66
N MET A 34 4.05 2.19 8.28
CA MET A 34 4.33 2.56 6.90
C MET A 34 4.43 1.31 6.03
N LEU A 35 5.24 0.33 6.44
CA LEU A 35 5.46 -0.93 5.73
C LEU A 35 4.16 -1.69 5.48
N ALA A 36 3.31 -1.85 6.50
CA ALA A 36 2.03 -2.55 6.34
C ALA A 36 1.07 -1.83 5.39
N ARG A 37 1.02 -0.50 5.43
CA ARG A 37 0.18 0.28 4.50
C ARG A 37 0.71 0.20 3.08
N THR A 38 2.03 0.20 2.90
CA THR A 38 2.66 -0.02 1.60
C THR A 38 2.32 -1.41 1.06
N LEU A 39 2.34 -2.45 1.91
CA LEU A 39 1.96 -3.80 1.52
C LEU A 39 0.49 -3.90 1.07
N VAL A 40 -0.43 -3.26 1.81
CA VAL A 40 -1.84 -3.14 1.42
C VAL A 40 -1.97 -2.42 0.07
N ALA A 41 -1.35 -1.26 -0.08
CA ALA A 41 -1.43 -0.46 -1.30
C ALA A 41 -0.88 -1.22 -2.52
N ALA A 42 0.26 -1.92 -2.35
CA ALA A 42 0.85 -2.75 -3.40
C ALA A 42 -0.08 -3.88 -3.83
N ARG A 43 -0.68 -4.60 -2.88
CA ARG A 43 -1.66 -5.66 -3.18
C ARG A 43 -2.87 -5.09 -3.94
N THR A 44 -3.45 -4.01 -3.44
CA THR A 44 -4.62 -3.37 -4.07
C THR A 44 -4.29 -2.94 -5.50
N ARG A 45 -3.09 -2.40 -5.74
CA ARG A 45 -2.65 -2.05 -7.09
C ARG A 45 -2.56 -3.26 -8.01
N LEU A 46 -2.02 -4.39 -7.54
CA LEU A 46 -1.95 -5.62 -8.32
C LEU A 46 -3.34 -6.17 -8.65
N VAL A 47 -4.28 -6.15 -7.70
CA VAL A 47 -5.67 -6.56 -7.94
C VAL A 47 -6.32 -5.66 -8.99
N HIS A 48 -6.16 -4.35 -8.88
CA HIS A 48 -6.68 -3.41 -9.87
C HIS A 48 -6.11 -3.67 -11.27
N MET A 49 -4.80 -3.82 -11.40
CA MET A 49 -4.16 -4.12 -12.69
C MET A 49 -4.63 -5.46 -13.28
N ALA A 50 -4.84 -6.49 -12.44
CA ALA A 50 -5.40 -7.76 -12.90
C ALA A 50 -6.84 -7.61 -13.40
N THR A 51 -7.67 -6.80 -12.73
CA THR A 51 -9.04 -6.51 -13.17
C THR A 51 -9.03 -5.80 -14.52
N GLU A 52 -8.26 -4.72 -14.65
CA GLU A 52 -8.12 -3.96 -15.89
C GLU A 52 -7.66 -4.84 -17.05
N LEU A 53 -6.63 -5.66 -16.84
CA LEU A 53 -6.12 -6.55 -17.87
C LEU A 53 -7.14 -7.61 -18.27
N SER A 54 -7.92 -8.15 -17.33
CA SER A 54 -9.01 -9.09 -17.66
C SER A 54 -10.12 -8.44 -18.48
N ASN A 55 -10.44 -7.17 -18.20
CA ASN A 55 -11.42 -6.40 -18.95
C ASN A 55 -10.93 -6.10 -20.36
N GLN A 56 -9.65 -5.74 -20.52
CA GLN A 56 -9.02 -5.55 -21.82
C GLN A 56 -9.03 -6.83 -22.66
N ILE A 57 -8.65 -7.98 -22.08
CA ILE A 57 -8.71 -9.29 -22.76
C ILE A 57 -10.14 -9.57 -23.25
N ARG A 58 -11.16 -9.39 -22.39
CA ARG A 58 -12.56 -9.55 -22.79
C ARG A 58 -12.97 -8.59 -23.91
N GLY A 59 -12.53 -7.33 -23.83
CA GLY A 59 -12.82 -6.32 -24.84
C GLY A 59 -12.26 -6.70 -26.21
N ILE A 60 -11.00 -7.12 -26.26
CA ILE A 60 -10.35 -7.59 -27.50
C ILE A 60 -11.08 -8.80 -28.06
N MET A 61 -11.33 -9.83 -27.24
CA MET A 61 -12.02 -11.05 -27.68
C MET A 61 -13.42 -10.76 -28.23
N LYS A 62 -14.15 -9.82 -27.60
CA LYS A 62 -15.48 -9.40 -28.05
C LYS A 62 -15.45 -8.79 -29.46
N THR A 63 -14.40 -8.05 -29.83
CA THR A 63 -14.23 -7.50 -31.20
C THR A 63 -14.14 -8.60 -32.26
N PHE A 64 -13.63 -9.78 -31.90
CA PHE A 64 -13.56 -10.95 -32.77
C PHE A 64 -14.77 -11.89 -32.63
N GLY A 65 -15.84 -11.47 -31.96
CA GLY A 65 -17.04 -12.28 -31.75
C GLY A 65 -16.91 -13.36 -30.66
N LEU A 66 -15.79 -13.40 -29.93
CA LEU A 66 -15.54 -14.37 -28.87
C LEU A 66 -15.97 -13.81 -27.51
N VAL A 67 -17.10 -14.27 -27.00
CA VAL A 67 -17.62 -13.81 -25.70
C VAL A 67 -17.12 -14.72 -24.59
N VAL A 68 -16.23 -14.21 -23.74
CA VAL A 68 -15.71 -14.96 -22.58
C VAL A 68 -16.76 -15.05 -21.49
N PRO A 69 -17.22 -16.25 -21.09
CA PRO A 69 -18.18 -16.41 -20.00
C PRO A 69 -17.70 -15.81 -18.68
N ALA A 70 -18.66 -15.51 -17.80
CA ALA A 70 -18.36 -15.14 -16.44
C ALA A 70 -17.58 -16.28 -15.74
N GLY A 71 -16.51 -15.92 -15.05
CA GLY A 71 -15.64 -16.89 -14.40
C GLY A 71 -14.60 -16.18 -13.54
N LYS A 72 -14.29 -16.76 -12.38
CA LYS A 72 -13.27 -16.25 -11.46
C LYS A 72 -12.00 -17.10 -11.56
N GLY A 73 -10.84 -16.46 -11.41
CA GLY A 73 -9.55 -17.14 -11.33
C GLY A 73 -9.31 -18.08 -12.51
N SER A 74 -8.91 -19.32 -12.24
CA SER A 74 -8.57 -20.33 -13.25
C SER A 74 -9.68 -20.65 -14.24
N VAL A 75 -10.95 -20.39 -13.90
CA VAL A 75 -12.07 -20.57 -14.84
C VAL A 75 -12.00 -19.55 -15.98
N PHE A 76 -11.66 -18.30 -15.69
CA PHE A 76 -11.47 -17.28 -16.72
C PHE A 76 -10.34 -17.68 -17.67
N GLU A 77 -9.20 -18.11 -17.13
CA GLU A 77 -8.05 -18.53 -17.92
C GLU A 77 -8.40 -19.67 -18.87
N LYS A 78 -9.05 -20.72 -18.36
CA LYS A 78 -9.49 -21.85 -19.18
C LYS A 78 -10.44 -21.42 -20.28
N ASN A 79 -11.42 -20.57 -19.96
CA ASN A 79 -12.37 -20.06 -20.94
C ASN A 79 -11.68 -19.27 -22.06
N VAL A 80 -10.71 -18.42 -21.71
CA VAL A 80 -9.92 -17.67 -22.71
C VAL A 80 -9.13 -18.62 -23.59
N ARG A 81 -8.38 -19.58 -23.01
CA ARG A 81 -7.59 -20.56 -23.79
C ARG A 81 -8.47 -21.41 -24.71
N ASN A 82 -9.63 -21.85 -24.23
CA ASN A 82 -10.57 -22.63 -25.03
C ASN A 82 -11.15 -21.83 -26.19
N LEU A 83 -11.54 -20.57 -25.97
CA LEU A 83 -12.06 -19.72 -27.05
C LEU A 83 -10.99 -19.33 -28.07
N LEU A 84 -9.70 -19.41 -27.72
CA LEU A 84 -8.60 -19.17 -28.64
C LEU A 84 -8.21 -20.42 -29.45
N SER A 85 -8.75 -21.60 -29.13
CA SER A 85 -8.47 -22.81 -29.90
C SER A 85 -9.01 -22.65 -31.32
N GLY A 86 -8.14 -22.73 -32.32
CA GLY A 86 -8.50 -22.49 -33.73
C GLY A 86 -8.32 -21.04 -34.20
N HIS A 87 -7.80 -20.14 -33.36
CA HIS A 87 -7.49 -18.75 -33.70
C HIS A 87 -6.02 -18.42 -33.43
N ASP A 88 -5.09 -19.07 -34.12
CA ASP A 88 -3.65 -19.00 -33.85
C ASP A 88 -3.08 -17.57 -33.82
N GLY A 89 -3.52 -16.72 -34.75
CA GLY A 89 -3.11 -15.31 -34.78
C GLY A 89 -3.56 -14.52 -33.56
N LEU A 90 -4.80 -14.75 -33.10
CA LEU A 90 -5.32 -14.11 -31.90
C LEU A 90 -4.70 -14.70 -30.63
N ALA A 91 -4.43 -16.01 -30.62
CA ALA A 91 -3.76 -16.70 -29.53
C ALA A 91 -2.35 -16.13 -29.31
N HIS A 92 -1.60 -15.88 -30.37
CA HIS A 92 -0.26 -15.30 -30.27
C HIS A 92 -0.24 -13.91 -29.60
N ILE A 93 -1.33 -13.15 -29.73
CA ILE A 93 -1.49 -11.82 -29.14
C ILE A 93 -2.01 -11.90 -27.70
N LEU A 94 -3.03 -12.74 -27.44
CA LEU A 94 -3.74 -12.76 -26.17
C LEU A 94 -3.10 -13.67 -25.11
N LEU A 95 -2.37 -14.72 -25.49
CA LEU A 95 -1.73 -15.60 -24.53
C LEU A 95 -0.68 -14.87 -23.65
N PRO A 96 0.19 -13.99 -24.18
CA PRO A 96 1.08 -13.19 -23.33
C PRO A 96 0.35 -12.29 -22.34
N LEU A 97 -0.77 -11.68 -22.75
CA LEU A 97 -1.61 -10.88 -21.84
C LEU A 97 -2.24 -11.73 -20.74
N LEU A 98 -2.68 -12.94 -21.10
CA LEU A 98 -3.25 -13.88 -20.15
C LEU A 98 -2.21 -14.37 -19.13
N ASP A 99 -0.98 -14.63 -19.57
CA ASP A 99 0.11 -15.04 -18.68
C ASP A 99 0.50 -13.89 -17.73
N ALA A 100 0.56 -12.65 -18.22
CA ALA A 100 0.76 -11.46 -17.38
C ALA A 100 -0.36 -11.30 -16.34
N TRP A 101 -1.61 -11.52 -16.74
CA TRP A 101 -2.77 -11.50 -15.84
C TRP A 101 -2.67 -12.56 -14.73
N THR A 102 -2.29 -13.79 -15.08
CA THR A 102 -2.06 -14.87 -14.12
C THR A 102 -0.91 -14.53 -13.16
N GLY A 103 0.16 -13.92 -13.67
CA GLY A 103 1.27 -13.42 -12.86
C GLY A 103 0.82 -12.36 -11.84
N LEU A 104 0.07 -11.34 -12.27
CA LEU A 104 -0.46 -10.29 -11.39
C LEU A 104 -1.31 -10.87 -10.26
N ARG A 105 -2.21 -11.80 -10.58
CA ARG A 105 -3.04 -12.48 -9.59
C ARG A 105 -2.22 -13.30 -8.60
N THR A 106 -1.19 -13.99 -9.08
CA THR A 106 -0.31 -14.79 -8.24
C THR A 106 0.43 -13.92 -7.23
N ARG A 107 0.97 -12.78 -7.67
CA ARG A 107 1.63 -11.80 -6.79
C ARG A 107 0.66 -11.15 -5.82
N ALA A 108 -0.55 -10.80 -6.26
CA ALA A 108 -1.58 -10.26 -5.37
C ALA A 108 -1.97 -11.26 -4.25
N ALA A 109 -2.07 -12.55 -4.59
CA ALA A 109 -2.32 -13.60 -3.61
C ALA A 109 -1.14 -13.80 -2.66
N GLU A 110 0.10 -13.68 -3.15
CA GLU A 110 1.31 -13.73 -2.33
C GLU A 110 1.33 -12.60 -1.29
N LEU A 111 1.10 -11.36 -1.72
CA LEU A 111 1.00 -10.21 -0.79
C LEU A 111 -0.18 -10.36 0.17
N GLY A 112 -1.32 -10.92 -0.29
CA GLY A 112 -2.47 -11.22 0.55
C GLY A 112 -2.16 -12.23 1.67
N ARG A 113 -1.40 -13.29 1.36
CA ARG A 113 -0.94 -14.26 2.36
C ARG A 113 -0.02 -13.61 3.39
N ARG A 114 0.90 -12.74 2.96
CA ARG A 114 1.78 -11.97 3.86
C ARG A 114 0.96 -11.08 4.80
N LEU A 115 0.01 -10.31 4.25
CA LEU A 115 -0.91 -9.48 5.05
C LEU A 115 -1.68 -10.30 6.09
N LEU A 116 -2.17 -11.47 5.71
CA LEU A 116 -2.91 -12.34 6.63
C LEU A 116 -2.03 -12.91 7.75
N ALA A 117 -0.77 -13.26 7.43
CA ALA A 117 0.20 -13.71 8.42
C ALA A 117 0.52 -12.60 9.44
N ASP A 118 0.81 -11.39 8.96
CA ASP A 118 1.09 -10.22 9.79
C ASP A 118 -0.12 -9.86 10.67
N ALA A 119 -1.32 -9.95 10.11
CA ALA A 119 -2.55 -9.68 10.82
C ALA A 119 -2.85 -10.73 11.91
N ARG A 120 -2.55 -12.01 11.65
CA ARG A 120 -2.71 -13.08 12.67
C ARG A 120 -1.77 -12.90 13.85
N ALA A 121 -0.57 -12.35 13.64
CA ALA A 121 0.37 -12.03 14.72
C ALA A 121 -0.13 -10.87 15.61
N SER A 122 -0.97 -9.98 15.07
CA SER A 122 -1.51 -8.82 15.79
C SER A 122 -2.77 -9.15 16.61
N GLN A 123 -2.73 -8.92 17.92
CA GLN A 123 -3.89 -9.10 18.81
C GLN A 123 -5.09 -8.22 18.42
N ALA A 124 -4.84 -7.01 17.93
CA ALA A 124 -5.91 -6.10 17.49
C ALA A 124 -6.59 -6.59 16.21
N CYS A 125 -5.82 -7.11 15.26
CA CYS A 125 -6.38 -7.67 14.03
C CYS A 125 -7.13 -8.98 14.30
N ARG A 126 -6.68 -9.82 15.26
CA ARG A 126 -7.42 -11.02 15.68
C ARG A 126 -8.81 -10.69 16.25
N LEU A 127 -8.92 -9.65 17.08
CA LEU A 127 -10.22 -9.21 17.62
C LEU A 127 -11.16 -8.68 16.53
N LEU A 128 -10.61 -7.99 15.53
CA LEU A 128 -11.37 -7.48 14.39
C LEU A 128 -11.78 -8.60 13.40
N MET A 129 -10.95 -9.63 13.23
CA MET A 129 -11.27 -10.81 12.41
C MET A 129 -12.43 -11.62 12.98
N ALA A 130 -12.66 -11.60 14.29
CA ALA A 130 -13.75 -12.33 14.94
C ALA A 130 -15.14 -11.72 14.64
N ILE A 131 -15.21 -10.48 14.15
CA ILE A 131 -16.46 -9.72 13.97
C ILE A 131 -17.00 -9.82 12.54
N SER A 132 -16.16 -10.11 11.53
CA SER A 132 -16.60 -10.19 10.12
C SER A 132 -15.75 -11.16 9.29
N PRO A 133 -16.36 -12.11 8.54
CA PRO A 133 -15.63 -13.07 7.70
C PRO A 133 -14.90 -12.45 6.50
N ASP A 134 -15.32 -11.26 6.05
CA ASP A 134 -14.76 -10.55 4.87
C ASP A 134 -13.49 -9.73 5.21
N ALA A 135 -12.60 -10.37 5.96
CA ALA A 135 -11.56 -9.74 6.79
C ALA A 135 -10.46 -8.93 6.05
N GLU A 136 -10.35 -8.99 4.72
CA GLU A 136 -9.26 -8.28 4.01
C GLU A 136 -9.35 -6.75 4.14
N ILE A 137 -10.56 -6.17 4.11
CA ILE A 137 -10.78 -4.72 4.24
C ILE A 137 -10.54 -4.28 5.68
N VAL A 138 -10.90 -5.11 6.66
CA VAL A 138 -10.75 -4.81 8.08
C VAL A 138 -9.30 -4.91 8.55
N ILE A 139 -8.51 -5.84 8.00
CA ILE A 139 -7.05 -5.91 8.23
C ILE A 139 -6.37 -4.60 7.83
N CYS A 140 -6.78 -4.01 6.70
CA CYS A 140 -6.26 -2.73 6.21
C CYS A 140 -6.58 -1.57 7.16
N ALA A 141 -7.79 -1.53 7.72
CA ALA A 141 -8.21 -0.50 8.67
C ALA A 141 -7.52 -0.68 10.05
N GLY A 142 -7.43 -1.91 10.55
CA GLY A 142 -6.86 -2.23 11.87
C GLY A 142 -5.35 -2.04 11.97
N PHE A 143 -4.58 -2.37 10.92
CA PHE A 143 -3.12 -2.20 10.94
C PHE A 143 -2.73 -0.72 10.89
N SER A 144 -3.51 0.10 10.17
CA SER A 144 -3.28 1.53 10.04
C SER A 144 -3.49 2.32 11.35
N THR A 145 -4.27 1.77 12.27
CA THR A 145 -4.72 2.45 13.49
C THR A 145 -3.89 2.11 14.73
N LYS A 146 -3.14 0.99 14.74
CA LYS A 146 -2.61 0.44 16.01
C LYS A 146 -1.12 0.10 16.16
N GLN A 147 -0.21 0.35 15.20
CA GLN A 147 1.22 0.47 15.57
C GLN A 147 1.49 1.84 16.22
N ARG A 148 0.77 2.09 17.32
CA ARG A 148 0.86 3.24 18.22
C ARG A 148 1.74 2.84 19.41
N ARG A 149 3.01 2.52 19.16
CA ARG A 149 4.02 2.43 20.24
C ARG A 149 4.70 3.79 20.37
N SER A 150 4.72 4.28 21.61
CA SER A 150 5.11 5.61 22.06
C SER A 150 6.57 5.91 21.75
N PHE A 151 6.83 6.96 20.96
CA PHE A 151 8.10 7.68 20.97
C PHE A 151 7.80 9.17 20.85
N SER A 152 8.16 9.94 21.88
CA SER A 152 7.96 11.39 21.92
C SER A 152 9.12 12.08 21.21
N ARG A 153 8.81 13.14 20.45
CA ARG A 153 9.82 14.00 19.80
C ARG A 153 10.72 14.72 20.82
N ALA A 154 10.30 14.82 22.08
CA ALA A 154 11.10 15.43 23.14
C ALA A 154 12.38 14.63 23.42
N ALA A 155 12.36 13.31 23.24
CA ALA A 155 13.55 12.46 23.41
C ALA A 155 14.57 12.63 22.27
N GLN A 156 14.12 12.87 21.03
CA GLN A 156 15.01 13.06 19.88
C GLN A 156 15.77 14.40 19.96
N LYS A 157 15.14 15.49 20.44
CA LYS A 157 15.81 16.78 20.58
C LYS A 157 16.92 16.74 21.64
N ARG A 158 16.76 16.03 22.76
CA ARG A 158 17.85 15.88 23.75
C ARG A 158 19.05 15.13 23.18
N ALA A 159 18.84 14.04 22.45
CA ALA A 159 19.93 13.26 21.85
C ALA A 159 20.71 14.02 20.75
N ILE A 160 20.05 14.94 20.03
CA ILE A 160 20.71 15.76 18.99
C ILE A 160 21.50 16.92 19.61
N TYR A 161 21.07 17.46 20.75
CA TYR A 161 21.77 18.56 21.44
C TYR A 161 22.87 18.09 22.41
N GLU A 162 22.78 16.89 22.99
CA GLU A 162 23.78 16.37 23.95
C GLU A 162 25.02 15.74 23.28
N HIS A 163 24.96 15.42 21.98
CA HIS A 163 26.07 14.79 21.23
C HIS A 163 26.62 15.62 20.07
N GLY A 164 26.08 16.81 19.81
CA GLY A 164 26.53 17.73 18.77
C GLY A 164 27.47 18.82 19.29
N GLY A 165 28.52 18.45 20.03
CA GLY A 165 29.61 19.37 20.32
C GLY A 165 30.40 19.65 19.04
N PHE A 166 30.33 20.87 18.51
CA PHE A 166 31.28 21.36 17.51
C PHE A 166 31.87 22.70 17.94
N ASN A 167 33.15 22.63 18.33
CA ASN A 167 34.07 23.74 18.51
C ASN A 167 34.37 24.44 17.17
N SER A 168 34.35 25.78 17.17
CA SER A 168 35.27 26.67 16.44
C SER A 168 34.97 28.11 16.91
N VAL A 169 35.74 28.74 17.82
CA VAL A 169 37.04 29.41 17.62
C VAL A 169 36.97 30.58 16.62
N ASN A 170 37.15 31.80 17.17
CA ASN A 170 37.56 33.10 16.58
C ASN A 170 37.01 33.54 15.21
N ALA A 171 36.21 34.61 15.20
CA ALA A 171 36.59 35.97 14.74
C ALA A 171 35.44 36.94 15.04
#